data_AF-A0A2V5SS89-F1
#
_entry.id   AF-A0A2V5SS89-F1
#
_cell.length_a   1.000
_cell.length_b   1.000
_cell.length_c   1.000
_cell.angle_alpha   90.00
_cell.angle_beta   90.00
_cell.angle_gamma   90.00
#
_symmetry.space_group_name_H-M   'P 1'
#
loop_
_entity.id
_entity.type
_entity.pdbx_description
1 polymer ?
#
loop_
_entity_poly.entity_id
_entity_poly.type
_entity_poly.pdbx_seq_one_letter_code
_entity_poly.pdbx_strand_id
1 'polypeptide(L)'
;MQVWFNGEPGVQTRPPRANDKFRIGRCKAVSYNAGVNWLARHRRLVFAVVCAFWTATIIAGHFFAQVPFLSLPWRSEQGFEDLLRREGRKTPTREDFVFLGIDQTSLEMPPLAQEEVADNRAFQLMKEHSFPWSRELWALLLDRLFSAGARLVTFDMVFNPPNEGDAAFHAALDRYRDRVVIGENFDIQNSAQLVLPNPTLIPPPAEDDDRVGFVNYFDDPIDGKLRAARFFTSDRQLAGLPSHPSEKHYASLPTRALIKLGRDADVIYDQRDHLFRFSSNDAYVPRPLYEVFDPKFWHANYAGGAFFKNKIVIVGASAQILHDFIDTPMSPSTPGPVVHLQVLAAASAHEFLHQTTPRVMFGLVLGAGLAAWSLVTLLRRPLLCLLSLLAISAIYLAVVRISYDRAGLLLATVPVLSVFFLGGASTLGLD
;
A
#
# COMPACT_ATOMS: atom_id res chain seq x y z
N MET A 1 -4.62 50.91 40.78
CA MET A 1 -4.69 52.39 40.83
C MET A 1 -6.15 52.75 40.63
N GLN A 2 -6.77 53.37 41.64
CA GLN A 2 -8.20 53.70 41.72
C GLN A 2 -8.63 54.68 40.61
N VAL A 3 -9.87 54.56 40.12
CA VAL A 3 -10.79 55.71 40.01
C VAL A 3 -12.23 55.20 40.27
N TRP A 4 -12.89 55.87 41.20
CA TRP A 4 -14.28 55.72 41.65
C TRP A 4 -15.24 56.58 40.80
N PHE A 5 -16.55 56.30 40.82
CA PHE A 5 -17.55 57.31 41.22
C PHE A 5 -18.85 56.66 41.72
N ASN A 6 -19.23 57.03 42.95
CA ASN A 6 -20.49 56.79 43.64
C ASN A 6 -21.56 57.80 43.20
N GLY A 7 -22.83 57.43 43.37
CA GLY A 7 -23.96 58.37 43.39
C GLY A 7 -25.31 57.70 43.69
N GLU A 8 -25.66 57.56 44.97
CA GLU A 8 -27.04 57.51 45.50
C GLU A 8 -27.39 58.91 46.09
N PRO A 9 -28.59 59.23 46.66
CA PRO A 9 -29.93 58.59 46.65
C PRO A 9 -31.09 59.60 46.39
N GLY A 10 -32.35 59.12 46.29
CA GLY A 10 -33.53 59.99 46.13
C GLY A 10 -34.87 59.34 46.50
N VAL A 11 -35.08 59.14 47.80
CA VAL A 11 -36.33 58.99 48.60
C VAL A 11 -37.66 59.37 47.91
N GLN A 12 -38.71 58.51 47.99
CA GLN A 12 -39.83 58.63 48.96
C GLN A 12 -40.99 57.65 48.65
N THR A 13 -41.44 56.94 49.68
CA THR A 13 -42.63 56.10 49.72
C THR A 13 -43.88 56.92 50.11
N ARG A 14 -45.03 56.70 49.46
CA ARG A 14 -46.37 56.55 50.08
C ARG A 14 -47.47 56.16 49.05
N PRO A 15 -48.42 55.27 49.42
CA PRO A 15 -49.56 54.84 48.60
C PRO A 15 -50.72 55.87 48.76
N PRO A 16 -51.81 55.93 47.93
CA PRO A 16 -52.84 54.88 47.95
C PRO A 16 -53.85 54.80 46.77
N ARG A 17 -54.78 53.84 46.93
CA ARG A 17 -56.20 53.78 46.53
C ARG A 17 -56.62 53.10 45.23
N ALA A 18 -57.59 52.21 45.46
CA ALA A 18 -58.45 51.53 44.53
C ALA A 18 -59.36 52.51 43.77
N ASN A 19 -59.83 52.02 42.62
CA ASN A 19 -60.68 52.66 41.62
C ASN A 19 -59.96 53.61 40.66
N ASP A 20 -59.24 53.03 39.71
CA ASP A 20 -59.29 53.54 38.34
C ASP A 20 -59.53 52.39 37.35
N LYS A 21 -60.66 52.49 36.65
CA LYS A 21 -61.04 51.63 35.53
C LYS A 21 -60.11 51.94 34.36
N PHE A 22 -59.03 51.19 34.19
CA PHE A 22 -58.24 51.24 32.95
C PHE A 22 -58.53 50.04 32.05
N ARG A 23 -58.99 50.40 30.85
CA ARG A 23 -59.30 49.56 29.68
C ARG A 23 -58.37 48.36 29.52
N ILE A 24 -58.98 47.20 29.30
CA ILE A 24 -58.36 46.01 28.71
C ILE A 24 -57.77 46.40 27.35
N GLY A 25 -56.46 46.66 27.32
CA GLY A 25 -55.69 46.72 26.09
C GLY A 25 -55.63 45.32 25.50
N ARG A 26 -56.09 45.16 24.25
CA ARG A 26 -55.96 43.93 23.46
C ARG A 26 -54.53 43.40 23.60
N CYS A 27 -54.36 42.17 24.12
CA CYS A 27 -53.17 41.39 23.84
C CYS A 27 -53.00 41.37 22.32
N LYS A 28 -51.96 42.03 21.81
CA LYS A 28 -51.46 41.75 20.47
C LYS A 28 -51.11 40.25 20.46
N ALA A 29 -51.86 39.48 19.68
CA ALA A 29 -51.49 38.13 19.34
C ALA A 29 -50.02 38.16 18.87
N VAL A 30 -49.17 37.37 19.53
CA VAL A 30 -47.83 37.06 19.03
C VAL A 30 -48.02 36.60 17.58
N SER A 31 -47.30 37.25 16.66
CA SER A 31 -47.36 36.96 15.24
C SER A 31 -47.19 35.45 15.03
N TYR A 32 -48.20 34.82 14.43
CA TYR A 32 -48.24 33.40 14.12
C TYR A 32 -47.16 33.15 13.05
N ASN A 33 -45.99 32.63 13.45
CA ASN A 33 -44.83 32.46 12.57
C ASN A 33 -45.13 31.43 11.46
N ALA A 34 -45.61 31.91 10.31
CA ALA A 34 -45.92 31.08 9.13
C ALA A 34 -44.70 30.25 8.64
N GLY A 35 -43.47 30.77 8.84
CA GLY A 35 -42.23 30.07 8.48
C GLY A 35 -41.97 28.79 9.28
N VAL A 36 -42.31 28.75 10.58
CA VAL A 36 -42.10 27.58 11.44
C VAL A 36 -43.08 26.45 11.07
N ASN A 37 -44.31 26.78 10.69
CA ASN A 37 -45.30 25.81 10.20
C ASN A 37 -44.99 25.29 8.78
N TRP A 38 -44.30 26.07 7.94
CA TRP A 38 -43.89 25.62 6.61
C TRP A 38 -42.76 24.58 6.69
N LEU A 39 -41.75 24.83 7.52
CA LEU A 39 -40.64 23.88 7.77
C LEU A 39 -41.15 22.57 8.38
N ALA A 40 -42.08 22.62 9.34
CA ALA A 40 -42.67 21.42 9.93
C ALA A 40 -43.47 20.59 8.91
N ARG A 41 -44.15 21.22 7.95
CA ARG A 41 -44.90 20.52 6.88
C ARG A 41 -44.02 19.96 5.76
N HIS A 42 -42.88 20.60 5.47
CA HIS A 42 -41.96 20.18 4.39
C HIS A 42 -40.68 19.51 4.91
N ARG A 43 -40.62 19.16 6.20
CA ARG A 43 -39.43 18.61 6.88
C ARG A 43 -38.80 17.41 6.15
N ARG A 44 -39.62 16.51 5.62
CA ARG A 44 -39.15 15.35 4.83
C ARG A 44 -38.44 15.77 3.54
N LEU A 45 -38.93 16.83 2.89
CA LEU A 45 -38.35 17.38 1.67
C LEU A 45 -37.05 18.13 1.98
N VAL A 46 -37.02 18.90 3.08
CA VAL A 46 -35.78 19.56 3.55
C VAL A 46 -34.69 18.51 3.83
N PHE A 47 -35.01 17.42 4.53
CA PHE A 47 -34.04 16.35 4.79
C PHE A 47 -33.59 15.64 3.53
N ALA A 48 -34.49 15.42 2.58
CA ALA A 48 -34.15 14.85 1.29
C ALA A 48 -33.15 15.73 0.54
N VAL A 49 -33.38 17.06 0.52
CA VAL A 49 -32.48 18.02 -0.12
C VAL A 49 -31.09 18.02 0.55
N VAL A 50 -31.02 18.00 1.89
CA VAL A 50 -29.75 17.95 2.62
C VAL A 50 -28.97 16.67 2.31
N CYS A 51 -29.63 15.51 2.35
CA CYS A 51 -28.98 14.24 2.03
C CYS A 51 -28.54 14.18 0.56
N ALA A 52 -29.38 14.67 -0.37
CA ALA A 52 -29.05 14.75 -1.78
C ALA A 52 -27.86 15.69 -2.05
N PHE A 53 -27.80 16.84 -1.37
CA PHE A 53 -26.69 17.78 -1.47
C PHE A 53 -25.36 17.14 -1.06
N TRP A 54 -25.30 16.48 0.10
CA TRP A 54 -24.08 15.80 0.54
C TRP A 54 -23.70 14.65 -0.38
N THR A 55 -24.67 13.87 -0.82
CA THR A 55 -24.44 12.77 -1.77
C THR A 55 -23.85 13.28 -3.08
N ALA A 56 -24.45 14.32 -3.66
CA ALA A 56 -23.96 14.95 -4.88
C ALA A 56 -22.57 15.57 -4.70
N THR A 57 -22.30 16.17 -3.53
CA THR A 57 -21.00 16.78 -3.21
C THR A 57 -19.90 15.72 -3.14
N ILE A 58 -20.14 14.58 -2.48
CA ILE A 58 -19.18 13.48 -2.40
C ILE A 58 -18.96 12.84 -3.78
N ILE A 59 -20.01 12.62 -4.56
CA ILE A 59 -19.88 12.12 -5.94
C ILE A 59 -19.08 13.10 -6.80
N ALA A 60 -19.36 14.40 -6.72
CA ALA A 60 -18.61 15.42 -7.45
C ALA A 60 -17.12 15.40 -7.06
N GLY A 61 -16.82 15.22 -5.77
CA GLY A 61 -15.44 15.10 -5.28
C GLY A 61 -14.61 14.00 -5.93
N HIS A 62 -15.23 12.96 -6.49
CA HIS A 62 -14.55 11.92 -7.24
C HIS A 62 -13.99 12.45 -8.58
N PHE A 63 -14.77 13.28 -9.27
CA PHE A 63 -14.40 13.84 -10.58
C PHE A 63 -13.50 15.08 -10.46
N PHE A 64 -13.55 15.78 -9.32
CA PHE A 64 -12.74 16.96 -9.04
C PHE A 64 -11.58 16.65 -8.08
N ALA A 65 -10.80 15.61 -8.38
CA ALA A 65 -9.68 15.14 -7.55
C ALA A 65 -8.62 16.23 -7.23
N GLN A 66 -8.51 17.23 -8.12
CA GLN A 66 -7.60 18.38 -8.01
C GLN A 66 -8.02 19.39 -6.93
N VAL A 67 -9.27 19.36 -6.48
CA VAL A 67 -9.80 20.27 -5.47
C VAL A 67 -9.66 19.60 -4.09
N PRO A 68 -8.69 19.98 -3.24
CA PRO A 68 -8.30 19.16 -2.09
C PRO A 68 -9.42 18.89 -1.08
N PHE A 69 -10.31 19.87 -0.85
CA PHE A 69 -11.41 19.74 0.10
C PHE A 69 -12.56 18.87 -0.41
N LEU A 70 -12.79 18.83 -1.73
CA LEU A 70 -13.81 17.96 -2.33
C LEU A 70 -13.32 16.52 -2.47
N SER A 71 -12.02 16.33 -2.73
CA SER A 71 -11.42 15.00 -2.90
C SER A 71 -10.97 14.35 -1.59
N LEU A 72 -11.04 15.07 -0.47
CA LEU A 72 -10.60 14.57 0.84
C LEU A 72 -11.17 13.19 1.21
N PRO A 73 -12.49 12.91 1.08
CA PRO A 73 -13.04 11.58 1.41
C PRO A 73 -12.50 10.47 0.52
N TRP A 74 -12.15 10.79 -0.73
CA TRP A 74 -11.58 9.85 -1.70
C TRP A 74 -10.10 9.59 -1.45
N ARG A 75 -9.33 10.61 -1.05
CA ARG A 75 -7.93 10.42 -0.62
C ARG A 75 -7.84 9.68 0.71
N SER A 76 -8.75 10.00 1.63
CA SER A 76 -8.86 9.30 2.92
C SER A 76 -9.28 7.84 2.76
N GLU A 77 -9.96 7.47 1.66
CA GLU A 77 -10.24 6.07 1.35
C GLU A 77 -8.95 5.25 1.25
N GLN A 78 -7.94 5.70 0.49
CA GLN A 78 -6.65 5.00 0.38
C GLN A 78 -5.99 4.84 1.76
N GLY A 79 -6.03 5.87 2.60
CA GLY A 79 -5.49 5.79 3.97
C GLY A 79 -6.23 4.77 4.85
N PHE A 80 -7.54 4.63 4.68
CA PHE A 80 -8.34 3.62 5.36
C PHE A 80 -8.10 2.21 4.80
N GLU A 81 -7.95 2.06 3.48
CA GLU A 81 -7.55 0.79 2.89
C GLU A 81 -6.15 0.35 3.37
N ASP A 82 -5.21 1.29 3.56
CA ASP A 82 -3.91 1.00 4.15
C ASP A 82 -4.03 0.53 5.61
N LEU A 83 -4.96 1.10 6.38
CA LEU A 83 -5.28 0.62 7.72
C LEU A 83 -5.79 -0.83 7.69
N LEU A 84 -6.66 -1.16 6.73
CA LEU A 84 -7.11 -2.53 6.52
C LEU A 84 -5.95 -3.45 6.16
N ARG A 85 -4.95 -3.00 5.41
CA ARG A 85 -3.75 -3.79 5.11
C ARG A 85 -2.91 -4.07 6.36
N ARG A 86 -2.69 -3.06 7.20
CA ARG A 86 -1.90 -3.17 8.45
C ARG A 86 -2.56 -4.04 9.51
N GLU A 87 -3.82 -3.75 9.83
CA GLU A 87 -4.57 -4.46 10.88
C GLU A 87 -5.18 -5.77 10.36
N GLY A 88 -5.25 -5.90 9.04
CA GLY A 88 -5.86 -6.97 8.26
C GLY A 88 -5.37 -8.36 8.53
N ARG A 89 -6.14 -9.34 8.01
CA ARG A 89 -5.54 -10.60 7.58
C ARG A 89 -4.39 -10.30 6.61
N LYS A 90 -3.31 -11.04 6.76
CA LYS A 90 -2.08 -10.93 5.97
C LYS A 90 -1.88 -12.20 5.15
N THR A 91 -1.06 -12.11 4.13
CA THR A 91 -0.55 -13.28 3.42
C THR A 91 0.29 -14.10 4.41
N PRO A 92 0.10 -15.42 4.51
CA PRO A 92 0.93 -16.25 5.38
C PRO A 92 2.40 -16.18 4.98
N THR A 93 3.27 -15.96 5.96
CA THR A 93 4.73 -15.97 5.74
C THR A 93 5.18 -17.34 5.24
N ARG A 94 5.95 -17.33 4.17
CA ARG A 94 6.56 -18.54 3.60
C ARG A 94 7.93 -18.80 4.19
N GLU A 95 8.04 -19.87 4.99
CA GLU A 95 9.31 -20.27 5.62
C GLU A 95 10.36 -20.76 4.62
N ASP A 96 9.95 -21.09 3.39
CA ASP A 96 10.86 -21.50 2.33
C ASP A 96 11.48 -20.32 1.55
N PHE A 97 11.09 -19.08 1.87
CA PHE A 97 11.70 -17.88 1.28
C PHE A 97 12.82 -17.37 2.18
N VAL A 98 13.95 -17.00 1.56
CA VAL A 98 15.14 -16.51 2.24
C VAL A 98 15.62 -15.25 1.55
N PHE A 99 15.84 -14.19 2.33
CA PHE A 99 16.50 -12.98 1.86
C PHE A 99 17.95 -12.95 2.33
N LEU A 100 18.89 -13.04 1.40
CA LEU A 100 20.30 -12.73 1.63
C LEU A 100 20.54 -11.26 1.27
N GLY A 101 20.68 -10.44 2.31
CA GLY A 101 20.84 -9.00 2.19
C GLY A 101 22.30 -8.60 2.04
N ILE A 102 22.57 -7.74 1.06
CA ILE A 102 23.80 -6.92 1.03
C ILE A 102 23.60 -5.83 2.08
N ASP A 103 23.88 -6.20 3.32
CA ASP A 103 23.73 -5.37 4.51
C ASP A 103 25.02 -4.59 4.82
N GLN A 104 24.94 -3.68 5.79
CA GLN A 104 26.08 -2.84 6.15
C GLN A 104 27.29 -3.67 6.58
N THR A 105 27.07 -4.76 7.31
CA THR A 105 28.17 -5.63 7.75
C THR A 105 28.79 -6.40 6.60
N SER A 106 28.01 -6.82 5.59
CA SER A 106 28.59 -7.39 4.36
C SER A 106 29.41 -6.36 3.57
N LEU A 107 28.99 -5.09 3.52
CA LEU A 107 29.71 -4.03 2.82
C LEU A 107 31.03 -3.65 3.53
N GLU A 108 31.01 -3.56 4.85
CA GLU A 108 32.18 -3.15 5.65
C GLU A 108 33.13 -4.30 5.97
N MET A 109 32.62 -5.54 5.88
CA MET A 109 33.23 -6.77 6.38
C MET A 109 33.45 -6.77 7.91
N PRO A 110 33.13 -7.87 8.61
CA PRO A 110 33.48 -7.99 10.03
C PRO A 110 35.00 -7.98 10.23
N PRO A 111 35.50 -7.69 11.46
CA PRO A 111 36.92 -7.74 11.76
C PRO A 111 37.44 -9.18 11.71
N LEU A 112 37.94 -9.60 10.55
CA LEU A 112 38.48 -10.93 10.28
C LEU A 112 40.01 -10.94 10.38
N ALA A 113 40.58 -12.03 10.88
CA ALA A 113 42.02 -12.23 10.88
C ALA A 113 42.55 -12.34 9.43
N GLN A 114 43.82 -11.97 9.20
CA GLN A 114 44.40 -12.05 7.86
C GLN A 114 44.38 -13.47 7.29
N GLU A 115 44.60 -14.47 8.15
CA GLU A 115 44.52 -15.89 7.80
C GLU A 115 43.11 -16.29 7.36
N GLU A 116 42.06 -15.82 8.05
CA GLU A 116 40.65 -16.10 7.69
C GLU A 116 40.28 -15.55 6.32
N VAL A 117 40.86 -14.40 5.93
CA VAL A 117 40.69 -13.85 4.59
C VAL A 117 41.54 -14.60 3.57
N ALA A 118 42.79 -14.93 3.90
CA ALA A 118 43.71 -15.62 2.99
C ALA A 118 43.21 -17.01 2.58
N ASP A 119 42.48 -17.70 3.46
CA ASP A 119 41.93 -19.03 3.17
C ASP A 119 40.52 -19.01 2.54
N ASN A 120 39.90 -17.83 2.40
CA ASN A 120 38.54 -17.69 1.89
C ASN A 120 38.46 -16.78 0.67
N ARG A 121 38.34 -17.37 -0.52
CA ARG A 121 38.26 -16.64 -1.79
C ARG A 121 37.15 -15.60 -1.82
N ALA A 122 35.97 -15.88 -1.26
CA ALA A 122 34.89 -14.91 -1.22
C ALA A 122 35.25 -13.68 -0.38
N PHE A 123 35.92 -13.87 0.75
CA PHE A 123 36.39 -12.76 1.58
C PHE A 123 37.51 -11.95 0.92
N GLN A 124 38.38 -12.60 0.14
CA GLN A 124 39.36 -11.88 -0.69
C GLN A 124 38.65 -10.96 -1.68
N LEU A 125 37.70 -11.49 -2.44
CA LEU A 125 36.92 -10.73 -3.43
C LEU A 125 36.15 -9.56 -2.81
N MET A 126 35.60 -9.75 -1.60
CA MET A 126 34.88 -8.70 -0.88
C MET A 126 35.82 -7.62 -0.30
N LYS A 127 37.10 -7.93 -0.07
CA LYS A 127 38.09 -7.04 0.51
C LYS A 127 38.95 -6.31 -0.53
N GLU A 128 39.19 -6.93 -1.68
CA GLU A 128 40.00 -6.37 -2.78
C GLU A 128 39.37 -5.07 -3.33
N HIS A 129 38.04 -5.01 -3.41
CA HIS A 129 37.30 -3.87 -3.94
C HIS A 129 36.05 -3.55 -3.12
N SER A 130 35.71 -2.26 -3.05
CA SER A 130 34.40 -1.82 -2.55
C SER A 130 33.29 -2.33 -3.46
N PHE A 131 32.08 -2.49 -2.90
CA PHE A 131 30.90 -2.79 -3.69
C PHE A 131 30.72 -1.78 -4.85
N PRO A 132 30.41 -2.22 -6.08
CA PRO A 132 30.07 -3.58 -6.50
C PRO A 132 31.27 -4.53 -6.62
N TRP A 133 31.20 -5.68 -5.93
CA TRP A 133 32.26 -6.70 -5.94
C TRP A 133 32.41 -7.41 -7.29
N SER A 134 33.57 -8.07 -7.47
CA SER A 134 33.83 -9.00 -8.58
C SER A 134 32.70 -10.02 -8.73
N ARG A 135 32.35 -10.32 -9.98
CA ARG A 135 31.26 -11.22 -10.32
C ARG A 135 31.56 -12.68 -10.01
N GLU A 136 32.84 -13.01 -9.80
CA GLU A 136 33.27 -14.31 -9.28
C GLU A 136 32.58 -14.62 -7.94
N LEU A 137 32.31 -13.61 -7.10
CA LEU A 137 31.61 -13.78 -5.83
C LEU A 137 30.21 -14.39 -6.01
N TRP A 138 29.47 -13.93 -7.03
CA TRP A 138 28.12 -14.42 -7.31
C TRP A 138 28.14 -15.84 -7.89
N ALA A 139 29.18 -16.20 -8.66
CA ALA A 139 29.39 -17.58 -9.09
C ALA A 139 29.63 -18.51 -7.88
N LEU A 140 30.49 -18.11 -6.94
CA LEU A 140 30.74 -18.84 -5.69
C LEU A 140 29.46 -18.97 -4.84
N LEU A 141 28.65 -17.91 -4.78
CA LEU A 141 27.37 -17.93 -4.08
C LEU A 141 26.43 -18.98 -4.68
N LEU A 142 26.24 -18.95 -6.00
CA LEU A 142 25.37 -19.90 -6.71
C LEU A 142 25.84 -21.35 -6.49
N ASP A 143 27.13 -21.61 -6.67
CA ASP A 143 27.70 -22.95 -6.46
C ASP A 143 27.43 -23.45 -5.03
N ARG A 144 27.62 -22.59 -4.04
CA ARG A 144 27.39 -22.94 -2.63
C ARG A 144 25.92 -23.19 -2.31
N LEU A 145 25.02 -22.29 -2.74
CA LEU A 145 23.59 -22.40 -2.46
C LEU A 145 22.95 -23.59 -3.17
N PHE A 146 23.28 -23.84 -4.44
CA PHE A 146 22.72 -24.98 -5.18
C PHE A 146 23.32 -26.31 -4.74
N SER A 147 24.60 -26.36 -4.35
CA SER A 147 25.18 -27.56 -3.72
C SER A 147 24.51 -27.89 -2.38
N ALA A 148 24.01 -26.87 -1.67
CA ALA A 148 23.22 -27.02 -0.45
C ALA A 148 21.74 -27.35 -0.70
N GLY A 149 21.31 -27.42 -1.97
CA GLY A 149 19.95 -27.81 -2.35
C GLY A 149 18.95 -26.67 -2.45
N ALA A 150 19.39 -25.42 -2.62
CA ALA A 150 18.49 -24.31 -2.97
C ALA A 150 17.68 -24.63 -4.22
N ARG A 151 16.41 -24.22 -4.22
CA ARG A 151 15.45 -24.48 -5.31
C ARG A 151 15.57 -23.45 -6.42
N LEU A 152 15.69 -22.18 -6.05
CA LEU A 152 15.79 -21.03 -6.94
C LEU A 152 16.64 -19.96 -6.25
N VAL A 153 17.50 -19.27 -7.01
CA VAL A 153 18.18 -18.06 -6.56
C VAL A 153 17.82 -16.91 -7.51
N THR A 154 17.33 -15.79 -6.96
CA THR A 154 16.99 -14.60 -7.73
C THR A 154 17.84 -13.42 -7.28
N PHE A 155 18.37 -12.63 -8.21
CA PHE A 155 19.10 -11.41 -7.91
C PHE A 155 18.23 -10.19 -8.21
N ASP A 156 17.90 -9.43 -7.18
CA ASP A 156 17.31 -8.10 -7.30
C ASP A 156 18.40 -7.07 -7.59
N MET A 157 19.09 -7.27 -8.72
CA MET A 157 20.25 -6.51 -9.15
C MET A 157 20.37 -6.55 -10.67
N VAL A 158 20.72 -5.40 -11.25
CA VAL A 158 21.10 -5.32 -12.67
C VAL A 158 22.62 -5.34 -12.78
N PHE A 159 23.15 -6.35 -13.46
CA PHE A 159 24.59 -6.58 -13.61
C PHE A 159 25.18 -5.76 -14.76
N ASN A 160 25.14 -4.43 -14.63
CA ASN A 160 25.61 -3.44 -15.60
C ASN A 160 26.30 -2.29 -14.84
N PRO A 161 27.51 -1.80 -15.24
CA PRO A 161 28.36 -2.18 -16.38
C PRO A 161 29.09 -3.54 -16.24
N PRO A 162 29.87 -3.96 -17.27
CA PRO A 162 30.82 -5.06 -17.15
C PRO A 162 31.73 -4.91 -15.92
N ASN A 163 32.11 -6.03 -15.31
CA ASN A 163 32.96 -6.06 -14.13
C ASN A 163 33.85 -7.32 -14.16
N GLU A 164 34.92 -7.33 -13.35
CA GLU A 164 35.79 -8.48 -13.20
C GLU A 164 35.00 -9.74 -12.81
N GLY A 165 35.41 -10.89 -13.34
CA GLY A 165 34.73 -12.16 -13.08
C GLY A 165 33.43 -12.40 -13.86
N ASP A 166 33.01 -11.51 -14.77
CA ASP A 166 31.79 -11.69 -15.60
C ASP A 166 31.77 -13.06 -16.29
N ALA A 167 32.91 -13.54 -16.81
CA ALA A 167 33.00 -14.85 -17.45
C ALA A 167 32.71 -16.02 -16.48
N ALA A 168 33.17 -15.93 -15.23
CA ALA A 168 32.89 -16.94 -14.22
C ALA A 168 31.41 -16.93 -13.83
N PHE A 169 30.82 -15.74 -13.70
CA PHE A 169 29.40 -15.62 -13.39
C PHE A 169 28.50 -16.05 -14.55
N HIS A 170 28.86 -15.72 -15.79
CA HIS A 170 28.19 -16.21 -17.00
C HIS A 170 28.15 -17.75 -17.02
N ALA A 171 29.30 -18.41 -16.80
CA ALA A 171 29.36 -19.86 -16.74
C ALA A 171 28.49 -20.46 -15.62
N ALA A 172 28.38 -19.79 -14.47
CA ALA A 172 27.48 -20.20 -13.40
C ALA A 172 26.00 -20.00 -13.77
N LEU A 173 25.64 -18.87 -14.41
CA LEU A 173 24.29 -18.61 -14.88
C LEU A 173 23.84 -19.61 -15.95
N ASP A 174 24.76 -20.09 -16.80
CA ASP A 174 24.47 -21.15 -17.77
C ASP A 174 24.31 -22.51 -17.07
N ARG A 175 25.20 -22.85 -16.13
CA ARG A 175 25.11 -24.08 -15.33
C ARG A 175 23.79 -24.18 -14.56
N TYR A 176 23.31 -23.07 -14.03
CA TYR A 176 22.09 -23.01 -13.23
C TYR A 176 20.90 -22.37 -13.94
N ARG A 177 20.90 -22.38 -15.28
CA ARG A 177 19.90 -21.68 -16.11
C ARG A 177 18.47 -21.85 -15.63
N ASP A 178 18.06 -23.08 -15.31
CA ASP A 178 16.68 -23.39 -14.92
C ASP A 178 16.31 -22.94 -13.49
N ARG A 179 17.29 -22.48 -12.71
CA ARG A 179 17.14 -22.19 -11.28
C ARG A 179 17.69 -20.83 -10.87
N VAL A 180 18.01 -19.96 -11.81
CA VAL A 180 18.51 -18.60 -11.53
C VAL A 180 17.76 -17.53 -12.32
N VAL A 181 17.53 -16.38 -11.68
CA VAL A 181 16.98 -15.18 -12.31
C VAL A 181 17.81 -13.95 -11.90
N ILE A 182 18.04 -13.03 -12.82
CA ILE A 182 18.70 -11.74 -12.58
C ILE A 182 17.82 -10.58 -13.07
N GLY A 183 18.08 -9.39 -12.54
CA GLY A 183 17.30 -8.19 -12.84
C GLY A 183 17.68 -7.52 -14.15
N GLU A 184 16.67 -6.98 -14.83
CA GLU A 184 16.77 -5.82 -15.72
C GLU A 184 15.99 -4.65 -15.10
N ASN A 185 16.24 -3.42 -15.55
CA ASN A 185 15.56 -2.24 -15.02
C ASN A 185 15.11 -1.31 -16.15
N PHE A 186 13.95 -0.68 -15.99
CA PHE A 186 13.53 0.47 -16.79
C PHE A 186 13.91 1.75 -16.06
N ASP A 187 14.73 2.59 -16.69
CA ASP A 187 15.02 3.92 -16.19
C ASP A 187 13.83 4.85 -16.48
N ILE A 188 12.85 4.86 -15.57
CA ILE A 188 11.62 5.64 -15.68
C ILE A 188 11.91 7.15 -15.75
N GLN A 189 13.05 7.62 -15.23
CA GLN A 189 13.44 9.03 -15.31
C GLN A 189 13.93 9.38 -16.72
N ASN A 190 14.52 8.41 -17.42
CA ASN A 190 15.05 8.57 -18.78
C ASN A 190 14.18 7.86 -19.82
N SER A 191 12.89 8.24 -19.89
CA SER A 191 11.93 7.73 -20.89
C SER A 191 11.75 6.21 -20.87
N ALA A 192 11.82 5.59 -19.69
CA ALA A 192 11.76 4.14 -19.50
C ALA A 192 12.81 3.38 -20.31
N GLN A 193 14.02 3.94 -20.44
CA GLN A 193 15.12 3.27 -21.13
C GLN A 193 15.42 1.93 -20.46
N LEU A 194 15.46 0.86 -21.25
CA LEU A 194 15.77 -0.48 -20.78
C LEU A 194 17.27 -0.60 -20.47
N VAL A 195 17.57 -0.97 -19.21
CA VAL A 195 18.90 -1.24 -18.66
C VAL A 195 19.03 -2.75 -18.46
N LEU A 196 19.77 -3.39 -19.35
CA LEU A 196 19.98 -4.84 -19.35
C LEU A 196 21.24 -5.24 -18.57
N PRO A 197 21.34 -6.51 -18.14
CA PRO A 197 22.62 -7.12 -17.81
C PRO A 197 23.62 -6.92 -18.94
N ASN A 198 24.90 -6.78 -18.60
CA ASN A 198 25.91 -6.52 -19.62
C ASN A 198 26.08 -7.71 -20.60
N PRO A 199 26.48 -7.46 -21.86
CA PRO A 199 26.56 -8.50 -22.90
C PRO A 199 27.56 -9.64 -22.64
N THR A 200 28.57 -9.41 -21.78
CA THR A 200 29.52 -10.46 -21.37
C THR A 200 28.87 -11.44 -20.40
N LEU A 201 27.86 -10.99 -19.66
CA LEU A 201 27.12 -11.82 -18.71
C LEU A 201 25.93 -12.53 -19.34
N ILE A 202 25.09 -11.82 -20.09
CA ILE A 202 23.98 -12.39 -20.88
C ILE A 202 24.13 -11.89 -22.32
N PRO A 203 24.45 -12.78 -23.28
CA PRO A 203 24.55 -12.40 -24.69
C PRO A 203 23.21 -11.86 -25.24
N PRO A 204 23.24 -10.87 -26.14
CA PRO A 204 22.02 -10.35 -26.77
C PRO A 204 21.27 -11.40 -27.61
N PRO A 205 19.92 -11.34 -27.68
CA PRO A 205 19.04 -10.41 -26.97
C PRO A 205 18.81 -10.85 -25.52
N ALA A 206 19.29 -10.05 -24.56
CA ALA A 206 19.28 -10.41 -23.14
C ALA A 206 17.88 -10.30 -22.54
N GLU A 207 17.07 -9.38 -23.04
CA GLU A 207 15.69 -9.15 -22.62
C GLU A 207 14.75 -10.33 -22.96
N ASP A 208 15.14 -11.18 -23.92
CA ASP A 208 14.40 -12.38 -24.28
C ASP A 208 14.87 -13.61 -23.49
N ASP A 209 15.99 -13.51 -22.77
CA ASP A 209 16.53 -14.61 -21.96
C ASP A 209 15.60 -14.89 -20.77
N ASP A 210 15.29 -16.17 -20.56
CA ASP A 210 14.35 -16.62 -19.53
C ASP A 210 14.87 -16.45 -18.09
N ARG A 211 16.14 -16.09 -17.92
CA ARG A 211 16.74 -15.71 -16.64
C ARG A 211 16.60 -14.22 -16.34
N VAL A 212 16.16 -13.39 -17.27
CA VAL A 212 16.11 -11.94 -17.11
C VAL A 212 14.67 -11.48 -16.88
N GLY A 213 14.44 -10.72 -15.81
CA GLY A 213 13.14 -10.12 -15.54
C GLY A 213 13.24 -8.77 -14.84
N PHE A 214 12.29 -7.88 -15.12
CA PHE A 214 12.38 -6.50 -14.64
C PHE A 214 12.15 -6.39 -13.13
N VAL A 215 12.91 -5.51 -12.48
CA VAL A 215 12.84 -5.29 -11.02
C VAL A 215 11.91 -4.14 -10.63
N ASN A 216 11.45 -3.35 -11.59
CA ASN A 216 10.64 -2.15 -11.34
C ASN A 216 9.29 -2.45 -10.71
N TYR A 217 8.93 -1.60 -9.75
CA TYR A 217 7.57 -1.41 -9.28
C TYR A 217 7.06 -0.03 -9.67
N PHE A 218 5.75 0.08 -9.80
CA PHE A 218 5.08 1.31 -10.22
C PHE A 218 4.22 1.80 -9.05
N ASP A 219 4.66 2.89 -8.43
CA ASP A 219 4.03 3.43 -7.23
C ASP A 219 2.69 4.11 -7.52
N ASP A 220 1.84 4.21 -6.49
CA ASP A 220 0.59 4.94 -6.58
C ASP A 220 0.86 6.42 -6.91
N PRO A 221 0.25 6.98 -7.96
CA PRO A 221 0.55 8.34 -8.41
C PRO A 221 0.07 9.43 -7.43
N ILE A 222 -0.74 9.09 -6.43
CA ILE A 222 -1.30 10.04 -5.47
C ILE A 222 -0.35 10.26 -4.29
N ASP A 223 0.18 9.18 -3.70
CA ASP A 223 0.99 9.24 -2.48
C ASP A 223 2.33 8.51 -2.56
N GLY A 224 2.67 7.92 -3.70
CA GLY A 224 3.95 7.26 -3.93
C GLY A 224 4.11 5.92 -3.22
N LYS A 225 3.05 5.35 -2.64
CA LYS A 225 3.15 4.04 -1.98
C LYS A 225 2.93 2.89 -2.95
N LEU A 226 3.71 1.84 -2.77
CA LEU A 226 3.54 0.61 -3.52
C LEU A 226 2.41 -0.24 -2.91
N ARG A 227 1.37 -0.51 -3.71
CA ARG A 227 0.22 -1.36 -3.31
C ARG A 227 -0.07 -2.51 -4.26
N ALA A 228 0.52 -2.47 -5.46
CA ALA A 228 0.21 -3.35 -6.55
C ALA A 228 1.48 -3.90 -7.21
N ALA A 229 1.36 -5.04 -7.87
CA ALA A 229 2.42 -5.64 -8.64
C ALA A 229 1.97 -5.83 -10.09
N ARG A 230 2.89 -5.59 -11.03
CA ARG A 230 2.70 -5.84 -12.45
C ARG A 230 3.54 -7.05 -12.84
N PHE A 231 2.90 -8.04 -13.47
CA PHE A 231 3.59 -9.29 -13.84
C PHE A 231 4.28 -9.17 -15.20
N PHE A 232 3.64 -8.50 -16.16
CA PHE A 232 4.20 -8.19 -17.47
C PHE A 232 4.06 -6.71 -17.82
N THR A 233 4.98 -6.18 -18.61
CA THR A 233 4.84 -4.86 -19.24
C THR A 233 5.15 -4.98 -20.73
N SER A 234 4.91 -3.92 -21.51
CA SER A 234 5.37 -3.84 -22.90
C SER A 234 6.16 -2.57 -23.18
N ASP A 235 6.98 -2.60 -24.23
CA ASP A 235 7.68 -1.42 -24.75
C ASP A 235 6.70 -0.28 -25.05
N ARG A 236 5.53 -0.61 -25.59
CA ARG A 236 4.46 0.36 -25.87
C ARG A 236 3.82 0.90 -24.60
N GLN A 237 3.55 0.05 -23.62
CA GLN A 237 2.99 0.49 -22.35
C GLN A 237 3.94 1.45 -21.62
N LEU A 238 5.23 1.15 -21.61
CA LEU A 238 6.27 2.00 -21.04
C LEU A 238 6.39 3.35 -21.77
N ALA A 239 6.18 3.35 -23.09
CA ALA A 239 6.13 4.55 -23.91
C ALA A 239 4.78 5.32 -23.83
N GLY A 240 3.80 4.84 -23.05
CA GLY A 240 2.46 5.44 -22.97
C GLY A 240 1.64 5.33 -24.27
N LEU A 241 1.96 4.34 -25.11
CA LEU A 241 1.31 4.10 -26.40
C LEU A 241 0.21 3.03 -26.30
N PRO A 242 -0.82 3.07 -27.17
CA PRO A 242 -1.83 2.01 -27.22
C PRO A 242 -1.22 0.65 -27.58
N SER A 243 -1.74 -0.45 -27.03
CA SER A 243 -1.26 -1.81 -27.29
C SER A 243 -1.26 -2.16 -28.79
N HIS A 244 -0.30 -3.00 -29.19
CA HIS A 244 -0.14 -3.47 -30.57
C HIS A 244 0.27 -4.95 -30.61
N PRO A 245 -0.16 -5.76 -31.59
CA PRO A 245 0.17 -7.19 -31.66
C PRO A 245 1.67 -7.53 -31.74
N SER A 246 2.50 -6.56 -32.15
CA SER A 246 3.96 -6.71 -32.25
C SER A 246 4.70 -6.06 -31.08
N GLU A 247 4.01 -5.70 -30.01
CA GLU A 247 4.65 -5.12 -28.82
C GLU A 247 5.54 -6.17 -28.15
N LYS A 248 6.68 -5.72 -27.64
CA LYS A 248 7.62 -6.59 -26.92
C LYS A 248 7.18 -6.66 -25.47
N HIS A 249 6.93 -7.86 -24.98
CA HIS A 249 6.56 -8.08 -23.59
C HIS A 249 7.77 -8.41 -22.74
N TYR A 250 7.80 -7.85 -21.53
CA TYR A 250 8.83 -8.10 -20.53
C TYR A 250 8.16 -8.72 -19.31
N ALA A 251 8.79 -9.73 -18.74
CA ALA A 251 8.31 -10.40 -17.53
C ALA A 251 9.02 -9.82 -16.30
N SER A 252 8.29 -9.62 -15.21
CA SER A 252 8.87 -9.18 -13.93
C SER A 252 9.75 -10.25 -13.31
N LEU A 253 10.65 -9.84 -12.41
CA LEU A 253 11.49 -10.76 -11.63
C LEU A 253 10.66 -11.83 -10.88
N PRO A 254 9.54 -11.51 -10.18
CA PRO A 254 8.66 -12.52 -9.59
C PRO A 254 8.02 -13.46 -10.62
N THR A 255 7.71 -12.97 -11.82
CA THR A 255 7.13 -13.80 -12.89
C THR A 255 8.12 -14.84 -13.39
N ARG A 256 9.36 -14.44 -13.67
CA ARG A 256 10.43 -15.39 -14.05
C ARG A 256 10.67 -16.43 -12.96
N ALA A 257 10.65 -16.00 -11.70
CA ALA A 257 10.76 -16.89 -10.56
C ALA A 257 9.60 -17.91 -10.51
N LEU A 258 8.34 -17.49 -10.64
CA LEU A 258 7.19 -18.40 -10.65
C LEU A 258 7.26 -19.42 -11.80
N ILE A 259 7.61 -18.98 -13.01
CA ILE A 259 7.75 -19.87 -14.17
C ILE A 259 8.84 -20.93 -13.92
N LYS A 260 10.03 -20.53 -13.43
CA LYS A 260 11.11 -21.48 -13.11
C LYS A 260 10.78 -22.44 -11.97
N LEU A 261 9.84 -22.05 -11.11
CA LEU A 261 9.32 -22.91 -10.05
C LEU A 261 8.25 -23.90 -10.53
N GLY A 262 7.89 -23.88 -11.83
CA GLY A 262 6.80 -24.67 -12.39
C GLY A 262 5.43 -24.21 -11.88
N ARG A 263 5.29 -22.90 -11.64
CA ARG A 263 4.12 -22.27 -11.02
C ARG A 263 3.45 -21.28 -11.96
N ASP A 264 3.41 -21.62 -13.25
CA ASP A 264 2.76 -20.86 -14.31
C ASP A 264 1.28 -20.56 -13.99
N ALA A 265 0.60 -21.46 -13.27
CA ALA A 265 -0.79 -21.25 -12.85
C ALA A 265 -0.97 -20.08 -11.86
N ASP A 266 0.09 -19.67 -11.16
CA ASP A 266 0.08 -18.56 -10.21
C ASP A 266 0.50 -17.23 -10.86
N VAL A 267 0.88 -17.24 -12.14
CA VAL A 267 1.27 -16.06 -12.92
C VAL A 267 0.02 -15.37 -13.49
N ILE A 268 -0.05 -14.04 -13.35
CA ILE A 268 -1.08 -13.25 -13.99
C ILE A 268 -0.58 -12.75 -15.35
N TYR A 269 -1.16 -13.28 -16.43
CA TYR A 269 -0.78 -12.95 -17.82
C TYR A 269 -1.53 -11.72 -18.35
N ASP A 270 -1.36 -10.58 -17.69
CA ASP A 270 -1.76 -9.28 -18.23
C ASP A 270 -0.74 -8.19 -17.88
N GLN A 271 -0.98 -6.98 -18.41
CA GLN A 271 -0.11 -5.82 -18.19
C GLN A 271 -0.64 -4.85 -17.12
N ARG A 272 -1.58 -5.31 -16.28
CA ARG A 272 -2.23 -4.46 -15.28
C ARG A 272 -1.54 -4.58 -13.94
N ASP A 273 -1.75 -3.56 -13.11
CA ASP A 273 -1.34 -3.56 -11.73
C ASP A 273 -2.37 -4.32 -10.90
N HIS A 274 -1.92 -5.33 -10.15
CA HIS A 274 -2.78 -6.13 -9.27
C HIS A 274 -2.45 -5.81 -7.83
N LEU A 275 -3.44 -5.28 -7.11
CA LEU A 275 -3.31 -5.07 -5.67
C LEU A 275 -3.09 -6.43 -4.99
N PHE A 276 -2.18 -6.49 -4.03
CA PHE A 276 -1.89 -7.72 -3.32
C PHE A 276 -1.88 -7.49 -1.81
N ARG A 277 -2.10 -8.57 -1.06
CA ARG A 277 -2.03 -8.58 0.38
C ARG A 277 -0.59 -8.83 0.82
N PHE A 278 -0.08 -7.97 1.68
CA PHE A 278 1.25 -8.14 2.27
C PHE A 278 1.25 -9.21 3.37
N SER A 279 2.40 -9.84 3.58
CA SER A 279 2.72 -10.60 4.79
C SER A 279 3.08 -9.64 5.94
N SER A 280 3.47 -10.17 7.10
CA SER A 280 3.94 -9.34 8.21
C SER A 280 5.27 -8.64 7.91
N ASN A 281 5.58 -7.56 8.65
CA ASN A 281 6.81 -6.78 8.47
C ASN A 281 8.09 -7.58 8.79
N ASP A 282 7.96 -8.59 9.65
CA ASP A 282 9.03 -9.51 10.06
C ASP A 282 9.09 -10.79 9.22
N ALA A 283 8.29 -10.90 8.16
CA ALA A 283 8.20 -12.12 7.35
C ALA A 283 9.52 -12.52 6.67
N TYR A 284 10.26 -11.54 6.14
CA TYR A 284 11.44 -11.76 5.30
C TYR A 284 12.62 -10.89 5.74
N VAL A 285 13.03 -11.05 7.00
CA VAL A 285 14.18 -10.32 7.57
C VAL A 285 15.46 -10.66 6.79
N PRO A 286 16.27 -9.66 6.39
CA PRO A 286 17.53 -9.90 5.70
C PRO A 286 18.50 -10.70 6.58
N ARG A 287 19.17 -11.66 5.96
CA ARG A 287 20.34 -12.32 6.54
C ARG A 287 21.61 -11.77 5.89
N PRO A 288 22.65 -11.43 6.66
CA PRO A 288 23.87 -10.85 6.09
C PRO A 288 24.50 -11.79 5.07
N LEU A 289 24.78 -11.29 3.87
CA LEU A 289 25.33 -12.07 2.77
C LEU A 289 26.67 -12.74 3.14
N TYR A 290 27.55 -12.02 3.85
CA TYR A 290 28.88 -12.53 4.20
C TYR A 290 28.84 -13.83 5.02
N GLU A 291 27.78 -14.04 5.83
CA GLU A 291 27.65 -15.24 6.67
C GLU A 291 27.59 -16.54 5.86
N VAL A 292 27.12 -16.47 4.60
CA VAL A 292 27.07 -17.64 3.71
C VAL A 292 28.48 -18.13 3.40
N PHE A 293 29.45 -17.23 3.36
CA PHE A 293 30.84 -17.54 3.05
C PHE A 293 31.69 -17.83 4.30
N ASP A 294 31.27 -17.36 5.47
CA ASP A 294 31.94 -17.65 6.74
C ASP A 294 31.71 -19.11 7.18
N PRO A 295 32.74 -19.95 7.35
CA PRO A 295 32.55 -21.33 7.80
C PRO A 295 31.86 -21.47 9.16
N LYS A 296 32.10 -20.53 10.09
CA LYS A 296 31.52 -20.53 11.44
C LYS A 296 30.02 -20.25 11.36
N PHE A 297 29.61 -19.20 10.65
CA PHE A 297 28.19 -18.88 10.49
C PHE A 297 27.47 -19.86 9.56
N TRP A 298 28.14 -20.36 8.52
CA TRP A 298 27.61 -21.44 7.67
C TRP A 298 27.20 -22.67 8.48
N HIS A 299 28.03 -23.07 9.46
CA HIS A 299 27.70 -24.17 10.35
C HIS A 299 26.62 -23.78 11.37
N ALA A 300 26.81 -22.68 12.09
CA ALA A 300 25.96 -22.29 13.21
C ALA A 300 24.56 -21.82 12.79
N ASN A 301 24.47 -20.95 11.78
CA ASN A 301 23.22 -20.30 11.37
C ASN A 301 22.47 -21.08 10.28
N TYR A 302 23.20 -21.86 9.46
CA TYR A 302 22.66 -22.52 8.28
C TYR A 302 22.79 -24.06 8.32
N ALA A 303 23.17 -24.63 9.46
CA ALA A 303 23.31 -26.06 9.68
C ALA A 303 24.17 -26.75 8.59
N GLY A 304 25.28 -26.11 8.22
CA GLY A 304 26.18 -26.61 7.19
C GLY A 304 25.59 -26.62 5.78
N GLY A 305 24.56 -25.81 5.53
CA GLY A 305 23.84 -25.72 4.26
C GLY A 305 22.48 -26.41 4.25
N ALA A 306 22.19 -27.29 5.21
CA ALA A 306 20.90 -27.97 5.29
C ALA A 306 19.71 -26.99 5.36
N PHE A 307 19.92 -25.79 5.91
CA PHE A 307 18.93 -24.71 5.91
C PHE A 307 18.46 -24.32 4.50
N PHE A 308 19.34 -24.33 3.50
CA PHE A 308 19.04 -23.88 2.13
C PHE A 308 18.32 -24.93 1.28
N LYS A 309 18.17 -26.15 1.79
CA LYS A 309 17.46 -27.21 1.08
C LYS A 309 16.02 -26.80 0.78
N ASN A 310 15.66 -26.85 -0.50
CA ASN A 310 14.35 -26.45 -1.04
C ASN A 310 13.98 -24.97 -0.84
N LYS A 311 14.94 -24.11 -0.48
CA LYS A 311 14.68 -22.67 -0.29
C LYS A 311 14.66 -21.91 -1.61
N ILE A 312 13.84 -20.87 -1.65
CA ILE A 312 13.88 -19.82 -2.67
C ILE A 312 14.63 -18.66 -2.06
N VAL A 313 15.78 -18.32 -2.65
CA VAL A 313 16.69 -17.31 -2.13
C VAL A 313 16.61 -16.08 -3.02
N ILE A 314 16.34 -14.92 -2.45
CA ILE A 314 16.57 -13.64 -3.11
C ILE A 314 17.84 -13.00 -2.55
N VAL A 315 18.62 -12.40 -3.45
CA VAL A 315 19.85 -11.68 -3.13
C VAL A 315 19.67 -10.24 -3.61
N GLY A 316 19.93 -9.26 -2.75
CA GLY A 316 19.77 -7.85 -3.12
C GLY A 316 20.13 -6.90 -1.97
N ALA A 317 19.88 -5.61 -2.19
CA ALA A 317 20.26 -4.57 -1.25
C ALA A 317 19.43 -4.60 0.04
N SER A 318 20.11 -4.50 1.20
CA SER A 318 19.45 -4.26 2.49
C SER A 318 20.12 -3.17 3.33
N ALA A 319 21.30 -2.71 2.93
CA ALA A 319 21.98 -1.58 3.55
C ALA A 319 21.32 -0.25 3.17
N GLN A 320 21.18 0.67 4.14
CA GLN A 320 20.59 2.00 3.93
C GLN A 320 21.31 2.81 2.84
N ILE A 321 22.63 2.67 2.75
CA ILE A 321 23.48 3.38 1.78
C ILE A 321 23.20 2.98 0.32
N LEU A 322 22.56 1.82 0.10
CA LEU A 322 22.18 1.37 -1.24
C LEU A 322 20.84 1.95 -1.71
N HIS A 323 20.11 2.65 -0.82
CA HIS A 323 18.90 3.40 -1.12
C HIS A 323 17.75 2.61 -1.80
N ASP A 324 17.73 1.29 -1.63
CA ASP A 324 16.70 0.40 -2.18
C ASP A 324 15.58 0.11 -1.17
N PHE A 325 14.84 1.17 -0.83
CA PHE A 325 13.72 1.10 0.11
C PHE A 325 12.47 1.72 -0.52
N ILE A 326 11.36 1.01 -0.39
CA ILE A 326 10.08 1.36 -0.99
C ILE A 326 9.07 1.65 0.13
N ASP A 327 8.32 2.75 -0.02
CA ASP A 327 7.20 3.06 0.87
C ASP A 327 6.02 2.14 0.55
N THR A 328 5.58 1.39 1.55
CA THR A 328 4.42 0.50 1.43
C THR A 328 3.41 0.83 2.53
N PRO A 329 2.14 0.39 2.40
CA PRO A 329 1.15 0.51 3.46
C PRO A 329 1.59 -0.10 4.81
N MET A 330 2.53 -1.04 4.77
CA MET A 330 3.02 -1.83 5.88
C MET A 330 4.22 -1.19 6.60
N SER A 331 5.12 -0.57 5.84
CA SER A 331 6.32 0.11 6.34
C SER A 331 6.83 1.12 5.30
N PRO A 332 7.22 2.34 5.71
CA PRO A 332 7.75 3.35 4.81
C PRO A 332 9.15 3.04 4.27
N SER A 333 9.80 2.00 4.80
CA SER A 333 11.17 1.61 4.45
C SER A 333 11.26 0.10 4.26
N THR A 334 10.47 -0.43 3.31
CA THR A 334 10.52 -1.87 2.98
C THR A 334 11.64 -2.11 1.96
N PRO A 335 12.62 -3.01 2.21
CA PRO A 335 13.67 -3.28 1.22
C PRO A 335 13.10 -3.80 -0.11
N GLY A 336 13.66 -3.37 -1.25
CA GLY A 336 13.27 -3.84 -2.60
C GLY A 336 13.16 -5.37 -2.72
N PRO A 337 14.16 -6.15 -2.27
CA PRO A 337 14.11 -7.62 -2.33
C PRO A 337 12.96 -8.22 -1.51
N VAL A 338 12.58 -7.57 -0.41
CA VAL A 338 11.43 -8.01 0.40
C VAL A 338 10.14 -7.83 -0.38
N VAL A 339 9.99 -6.77 -1.17
CA VAL A 339 8.80 -6.57 -2.01
C VAL A 339 8.63 -7.72 -3.00
N HIS A 340 9.69 -8.15 -3.70
CA HIS A 340 9.62 -9.31 -4.59
C HIS A 340 9.18 -10.59 -3.87
N LEU A 341 9.67 -10.84 -2.65
CA LEU A 341 9.21 -11.97 -1.84
C LEU A 341 7.75 -11.83 -1.41
N GLN A 342 7.29 -10.62 -1.09
CA GLN A 342 5.88 -10.37 -0.76
C GLN A 342 4.97 -10.65 -1.96
N VAL A 343 5.37 -10.21 -3.16
CA VAL A 343 4.64 -10.47 -4.40
C VAL A 343 4.63 -11.96 -4.73
N LEU A 344 5.78 -12.64 -4.63
CA LEU A 344 5.87 -14.08 -4.80
C LEU A 344 4.96 -14.82 -3.82
N ALA A 345 4.91 -14.40 -2.55
CA ALA A 345 4.08 -15.03 -1.53
C ALA A 345 2.59 -14.80 -1.81
N ALA A 346 2.21 -13.58 -2.19
CA ALA A 346 0.83 -13.25 -2.50
C ALA A 346 0.34 -14.00 -3.75
N ALA A 347 1.14 -14.01 -4.83
CA ALA A 347 0.85 -14.80 -6.02
C ALA A 347 0.72 -16.29 -5.68
N SER A 348 1.66 -16.80 -4.88
CA SER A 348 1.67 -18.19 -4.44
C SER A 348 0.41 -18.62 -3.71
N ALA A 349 -0.17 -17.72 -2.92
CA ALA A 349 -1.32 -17.98 -2.07
C ALA A 349 -2.63 -17.47 -2.70
N HIS A 350 -2.58 -16.91 -3.92
CA HIS A 350 -3.69 -16.22 -4.57
C HIS A 350 -4.29 -15.08 -3.72
N GLU A 351 -3.43 -14.37 -2.99
CA GLU A 351 -3.79 -13.31 -2.05
C GLU A 351 -3.83 -11.92 -2.70
N PHE A 352 -4.62 -11.81 -3.78
CA PHE A 352 -4.86 -10.55 -4.46
C PHE A 352 -6.04 -9.80 -3.83
N LEU A 353 -5.97 -8.47 -3.91
CA LEU A 353 -7.01 -7.57 -3.43
C LEU A 353 -7.75 -6.96 -4.62
N HIS A 354 -9.04 -6.74 -4.44
CA HIS A 354 -9.91 -6.13 -5.45
C HIS A 354 -10.55 -4.88 -4.89
N GLN A 355 -10.56 -3.81 -5.68
CA GLN A 355 -11.30 -2.60 -5.34
C GLN A 355 -12.78 -2.75 -5.69
N THR A 356 -13.61 -2.03 -4.94
CA THR A 356 -15.02 -1.86 -5.29
C THR A 356 -15.14 -1.20 -6.66
N THR A 357 -15.86 -1.84 -7.58
CA THR A 357 -16.06 -1.24 -8.91
C THR A 357 -16.78 0.12 -8.80
N PRO A 358 -16.52 1.08 -9.70
CA PRO A 358 -17.12 2.41 -9.62
C PRO A 358 -18.66 2.39 -9.56
N ARG A 359 -19.30 1.45 -10.27
CA ARG A 359 -20.76 1.29 -10.25
C ARG A 359 -21.29 0.92 -8.87
N VAL A 360 -20.67 -0.08 -8.23
CA VAL A 360 -21.05 -0.52 -6.88
C VAL A 360 -20.75 0.60 -5.88
N MET A 361 -19.60 1.25 -6.01
CA MET A 361 -19.18 2.35 -5.16
C MET A 361 -20.18 3.52 -5.19
N PHE A 362 -20.57 4.01 -6.37
CA PHE A 362 -21.59 5.06 -6.48
C PHE A 362 -22.97 4.58 -5.99
N GLY A 363 -23.32 3.31 -6.23
CA GLY A 363 -24.54 2.71 -5.69
C GLY A 363 -24.56 2.72 -4.15
N LEU A 364 -23.44 2.38 -3.50
CA LEU A 364 -23.30 2.43 -2.04
C LEU A 364 -23.40 3.85 -1.50
N VAL A 365 -22.77 4.82 -2.17
CA VAL A 365 -22.85 6.25 -1.81
C VAL A 365 -24.29 6.76 -1.91
N LEU A 366 -25.01 6.46 -2.99
CA LEU A 366 -26.43 6.80 -3.14
C LEU A 366 -27.28 6.11 -2.08
N GLY A 367 -27.04 4.82 -1.84
CA GLY A 367 -27.71 4.02 -0.82
C GLY A 367 -27.53 4.59 0.59
N ALA A 368 -26.33 5.06 0.93
CA ALA A 368 -26.04 5.72 2.19
C ALA A 368 -26.84 7.02 2.38
N GLY A 369 -26.95 7.84 1.34
CA GLY A 369 -27.78 9.05 1.37
C GLY A 369 -29.26 8.74 1.62
N LEU A 370 -29.79 7.73 0.93
CA LEU A 370 -31.17 7.25 1.11
C LEU A 370 -31.40 6.64 2.50
N ALA A 371 -30.43 5.90 3.02
CA ALA A 371 -30.48 5.30 4.35
C ALA A 371 -30.49 6.39 5.44
N ALA A 372 -29.63 7.40 5.33
CA ALA A 372 -29.59 8.54 6.26
C ALA A 372 -30.92 9.30 6.26
N TRP A 373 -31.46 9.61 5.07
CA TRP A 373 -32.77 10.25 4.94
C TRP A 373 -33.90 9.43 5.55
N SER A 374 -33.95 8.13 5.27
CA SER A 374 -34.97 7.22 5.80
C SER A 374 -34.90 7.14 7.32
N LEU A 375 -33.69 7.05 7.89
CA LEU A 375 -33.47 6.93 9.32
C LEU A 375 -34.02 8.14 10.09
N VAL A 376 -33.67 9.34 9.63
CA VAL A 376 -34.06 10.61 10.26
C VAL A 376 -35.57 10.83 10.13
N THR A 377 -36.15 10.54 8.97
CA THR A 377 -37.59 10.74 8.73
C THR A 377 -38.50 9.76 9.48
N LEU A 378 -38.00 8.55 9.78
CA LEU A 378 -38.75 7.48 10.45
C LEU A 378 -38.65 7.54 11.98
N LEU A 379 -37.44 7.69 12.53
CA LEU A 379 -37.23 7.58 13.99
C LEU A 379 -37.75 8.79 14.76
N ARG A 380 -37.75 10.00 14.15
CA ARG A 380 -38.25 11.27 14.71
C ARG A 380 -37.81 11.61 16.14
N ARG A 381 -36.77 10.93 16.64
CA ARG A 381 -36.19 11.04 17.98
C ARG A 381 -34.69 11.18 17.81
N PRO A 382 -34.10 12.35 18.13
CA PRO A 382 -32.72 12.65 17.76
C PRO A 382 -31.72 11.68 18.39
N LEU A 383 -31.91 11.32 19.67
CA LEU A 383 -31.02 10.36 20.34
C LEU A 383 -31.08 8.96 19.71
N LEU A 384 -32.26 8.45 19.40
CA LEU A 384 -32.40 7.14 18.75
C LEU A 384 -31.81 7.15 17.34
N CYS A 385 -31.96 8.26 16.61
CA CYS A 385 -31.37 8.41 15.29
C CYS A 385 -29.83 8.45 15.38
N LEU A 386 -29.25 9.19 16.33
CA LEU A 386 -27.81 9.20 16.57
C LEU A 386 -27.28 7.80 16.92
N LEU A 387 -27.92 7.11 17.87
CA LEU A 387 -27.53 5.73 18.24
C LEU A 387 -27.64 4.78 17.05
N SER A 388 -28.66 4.94 16.20
CA SER A 388 -28.83 4.11 15.02
C SER A 388 -27.79 4.41 13.93
N LEU A 389 -27.40 5.68 13.74
CA LEU A 389 -26.29 6.06 12.84
C LEU A 389 -24.99 5.39 13.27
N LEU A 390 -24.67 5.44 14.57
CA LEU A 390 -23.48 4.80 15.13
C LEU A 390 -23.54 3.27 14.97
N ALA A 391 -24.67 2.65 15.29
CA ALA A 391 -24.85 1.20 15.18
C ALA A 391 -24.71 0.71 13.73
N ILE A 392 -25.36 1.38 12.77
CA ILE A 392 -25.28 1.03 11.35
C ILE A 392 -23.85 1.22 10.83
N SER A 393 -23.16 2.28 11.24
CA SER A 393 -21.77 2.52 10.86
C SER A 393 -20.82 1.45 11.41
N ALA A 394 -21.02 1.03 12.66
CA ALA A 394 -20.24 -0.06 13.27
C ALA A 394 -20.48 -1.39 12.54
N ILE A 395 -21.73 -1.71 12.20
CA ILE A 395 -22.09 -2.88 11.39
C ILE A 395 -21.42 -2.80 10.02
N TYR A 396 -21.48 -1.64 9.36
CA TYR A 396 -20.85 -1.43 8.06
C TYR A 396 -19.33 -1.64 8.12
N LEU A 397 -18.64 -1.07 9.11
CA LEU A 397 -17.21 -1.29 9.33
C LEU A 397 -16.87 -2.77 9.59
N ALA A 398 -17.73 -3.50 10.31
CA ALA A 398 -17.58 -4.94 10.48
C ALA A 398 -17.71 -5.70 9.14
N VAL A 399 -18.68 -5.32 8.30
CA VAL A 399 -18.83 -5.88 6.94
C VAL A 399 -17.62 -5.57 6.07
N VAL A 400 -17.13 -4.34 6.10
CA VAL A 400 -15.90 -3.93 5.40
C VAL A 400 -14.72 -4.80 5.83
N ARG A 401 -14.54 -4.98 7.14
CA ARG A 401 -13.47 -5.81 7.68
C ARG A 401 -13.58 -7.28 7.25
N ILE A 402 -14.77 -7.85 7.32
CA ILE A 402 -15.04 -9.22 6.88
C ILE A 402 -14.81 -9.36 5.37
N SER A 403 -15.20 -8.37 4.58
CA SER A 403 -15.03 -8.37 3.12
C SER A 403 -13.54 -8.36 2.74
N TYR A 404 -12.75 -7.52 3.42
CA TYR A 404 -11.31 -7.50 3.25
C TYR A 404 -10.67 -8.84 3.67
N ASP A 405 -11.03 -9.38 4.84
CA ASP A 405 -10.42 -10.61 5.36
C ASP A 405 -10.85 -11.86 4.58
N ARG A 406 -12.12 -11.99 4.17
CA ARG A 406 -12.62 -13.24 3.55
C ARG A 406 -12.61 -13.23 2.03
N ALA A 407 -12.83 -12.09 1.41
CA ALA A 407 -13.00 -11.99 -0.05
C ALA A 407 -11.89 -11.19 -0.73
N GLY A 408 -10.96 -10.60 0.02
CA GLY A 408 -9.95 -9.69 -0.56
C GLY A 408 -10.55 -8.41 -1.13
N LEU A 409 -11.78 -8.07 -0.76
CA LEU A 409 -12.48 -6.91 -1.29
C LEU A 409 -12.22 -5.67 -0.42
N LEU A 410 -11.67 -4.63 -1.03
CA LEU A 410 -11.59 -3.28 -0.48
C LEU A 410 -12.92 -2.58 -0.74
N LEU A 411 -13.82 -2.70 0.24
CA LEU A 411 -15.16 -2.13 0.17
C LEU A 411 -15.10 -0.62 0.40
N ALA A 412 -15.68 0.16 -0.52
CA ALA A 412 -15.67 1.62 -0.45
C ALA A 412 -16.24 2.12 0.88
N THR A 413 -15.45 2.80 1.71
CA THR A 413 -15.82 3.06 3.11
C THR A 413 -15.98 4.52 3.45
N VAL A 414 -14.93 5.31 3.30
CA VAL A 414 -14.87 6.71 3.70
C VAL A 414 -15.89 7.56 2.94
N PRO A 415 -16.05 7.46 1.60
CA PRO A 415 -17.10 8.20 0.89
C PRO A 415 -18.52 7.81 1.35
N VAL A 416 -18.76 6.52 1.61
CA VAL A 416 -20.06 5.98 2.02
C VAL A 416 -20.43 6.47 3.41
N LEU A 417 -19.52 6.32 4.38
CA LEU A 417 -19.72 6.80 5.75
C LEU A 417 -19.77 8.33 5.82
N SER A 418 -19.00 9.05 4.99
CA SER A 418 -19.08 10.52 4.93
C SER A 418 -20.48 10.98 4.54
N VAL A 419 -21.08 10.41 3.49
CA VAL A 419 -22.47 10.75 3.12
C VAL A 419 -23.45 10.37 4.22
N PHE A 420 -23.30 9.18 4.80
CA PHE A 420 -24.20 8.70 5.84
C PHE A 420 -24.20 9.60 7.08
N PHE A 421 -23.01 9.98 7.57
CA PHE A 421 -22.86 10.86 8.72
C PHE A 421 -23.21 12.30 8.42
N LEU A 422 -22.73 12.88 7.31
CA LEU A 422 -23.01 14.28 6.99
C LEU A 422 -24.51 14.50 6.74
N GLY A 423 -25.17 13.59 6.01
CA GLY A 423 -26.62 13.66 5.81
C GLY A 423 -27.41 13.47 7.11
N GLY A 424 -27.03 12.47 7.92
CA GLY A 424 -27.71 12.18 9.19
C GLY A 424 -27.50 13.26 10.26
N ALA A 425 -26.25 13.69 10.50
CA ALA A 425 -25.93 14.67 11.53
C ALA A 425 -26.45 16.08 11.21
N SER A 426 -26.36 16.50 9.93
CA SER A 426 -26.85 17.82 9.51
C SER A 426 -28.36 18.00 9.70
N THR A 427 -29.11 16.89 9.73
CA THR A 427 -30.57 16.90 9.90
C THR A 427 -31.00 16.75 11.35
N LEU A 428 -30.15 16.19 12.23
CA LEU A 428 -30.39 16.13 13.68
C LEU A 428 -30.44 17.50 14.36
N GLY A 429 -29.73 18.50 13.82
CA GLY A 429 -29.75 19.87 14.34
C GLY A 429 -30.94 20.71 13.86
N LEU A 430 -31.78 20.18 12.96
CA LEU A 430 -32.99 20.82 12.45
C LEU A 430 -34.27 20.32 13.17
N ASP A 431 -34.12 19.34 14.06
CA ASP A 431 -35.14 18.79 14.95
C ASP A 431 -35.11 19.48 16.32
#